data_AF-A0AAW1LBA8-F1
#
_entry.id   AF-A0AAW1LBA8-F1
#
_cell.length_a   1.000
_cell.length_b   1.000
_cell.length_c   1.000
_cell.angle_alpha   90.00
_cell.angle_beta   90.00
_cell.angle_gamma   90.00
#
_symmetry.space_group_name_H-M   'P 1'
#
loop_
_entity.id
_entity.type
_entity.pdbx_description
1 polymer ?
#
loop_
_entity_poly.entity_id
_entity_poly.type
_entity_poly.pdbx_seq_one_letter_code
_entity_poly.pdbx_strand_id
1 'polypeptide(L)'
;MSKRVCLSLAEKIKVLEKVHKGCKKMDVAAKFGNFPSCVSLIIKSRESIIKKTNMDVAAKFGNFPSCVSLIIKSRESIIKKTNVPSSRKRVRVWCYKNVNEAVLRWFSSGPYTSNRTNIDLQASDGWFSARKIRNSIGFKTVSSDSASVS
;
A
#
# COMPACT_ATOMS: atom_id res chain seq x y z
N MET A 1 12.47 -48.44 -1.58
CA MET A 1 11.29 -47.59 -1.32
C MET A 1 11.76 -46.17 -1.03
N SER A 2 11.37 -45.19 -1.85
CA SER A 2 11.71 -43.78 -1.58
C SER A 2 11.04 -43.32 -0.28
N LYS A 3 11.75 -42.53 0.54
CA LYS A 3 11.21 -42.04 1.82
C LYS A 3 10.12 -40.99 1.55
N ARG A 4 9.03 -41.03 2.34
CA ARG A 4 7.97 -40.02 2.25
C ARG A 4 8.48 -38.68 2.79
N VAL A 5 8.39 -37.63 1.99
CA VAL A 5 8.73 -36.27 2.42
C VAL A 5 7.55 -35.64 3.18
N CYS A 6 7.82 -35.09 4.36
CA CYS A 6 6.83 -34.30 5.09
C CYS A 6 6.77 -32.89 4.48
N LEU A 7 5.64 -32.54 3.86
CA LEU A 7 5.44 -31.22 3.28
C LEU A 7 5.00 -30.21 4.34
N SER A 8 5.61 -29.04 4.30
CA SER A 8 5.18 -27.86 5.07
C SER A 8 3.78 -27.38 4.66
N LEU A 9 3.18 -26.52 5.49
CA LEU A 9 1.86 -25.95 5.20
C LEU A 9 1.85 -25.19 3.86
N ALA A 10 2.89 -24.38 3.62
CA ALA A 10 3.05 -23.61 2.39
C ALA A 10 3.19 -24.50 1.14
N GLU A 11 3.92 -25.60 1.24
CA GLU A 11 4.07 -26.55 0.12
C GLU A 11 2.76 -27.29 -0.18
N LYS A 12 1.98 -27.63 0.85
CA LYS A 12 0.65 -28.22 0.68
C LYS A 12 -0.30 -27.29 -0.08
N ILE A 13 -0.21 -25.97 0.12
CA ILE A 13 -0.98 -25.00 -0.68
C ILE A 13 -0.54 -25.03 -2.15
N LYS A 14 0.77 -25.03 -2.42
CA LYS A 14 1.29 -25.12 -3.80
C LYS A 14 0.85 -26.41 -4.50
N VAL A 15 0.74 -27.52 -3.77
CA VAL A 15 0.16 -28.79 -4.28
C VAL A 15 -1.30 -28.56 -4.67
N LEU A 16 -2.11 -27.98 -3.79
CA LEU A 16 -3.53 -27.69 -4.07
C LEU A 16 -3.72 -26.76 -5.27
N GLU A 17 -2.90 -25.72 -5.41
CA GLU A 17 -2.95 -24.81 -6.55
C GLU A 17 -2.65 -25.52 -7.87
N LYS A 18 -1.60 -26.35 -7.93
CA LYS A 18 -1.26 -27.11 -9.15
C LYS A 18 -2.35 -28.12 -9.51
N VAL A 19 -2.94 -28.78 -8.53
CA VAL A 19 -4.07 -29.69 -8.74
C VAL A 19 -5.30 -28.92 -9.24
N HIS A 20 -5.60 -27.75 -8.67
CA HIS A 20 -6.71 -26.89 -9.11
C HIS A 20 -6.52 -26.35 -10.53
N LYS A 21 -5.27 -26.14 -10.96
CA LYS A 21 -4.92 -25.80 -12.35
C LYS A 21 -5.06 -26.97 -13.34
N GLY A 22 -5.45 -28.16 -12.87
CA GLY A 22 -5.68 -29.34 -13.71
C GLY A 22 -4.48 -30.27 -13.88
N CYS A 23 -3.39 -30.08 -13.14
CA CYS A 23 -2.26 -31.02 -13.20
C CYS A 23 -2.65 -32.40 -12.65
N LYS A 24 -2.17 -33.47 -13.30
CA LYS A 24 -2.40 -34.85 -12.83
C LYS A 24 -1.71 -35.08 -11.49
N LYS A 25 -2.36 -35.88 -10.62
CA LYS A 25 -1.87 -36.19 -9.27
C LYS A 25 -0.47 -36.84 -9.30
N MET A 26 -0.21 -37.70 -10.29
CA MET A 26 1.06 -38.39 -10.47
C MET A 26 2.21 -37.39 -10.70
N ASP A 27 2.02 -36.46 -11.63
CA ASP A 27 3.04 -35.47 -11.99
C ASP A 27 3.31 -34.50 -10.84
N VAL A 28 2.25 -34.13 -10.10
CA VAL A 28 2.39 -33.30 -8.89
C VAL A 28 3.16 -34.06 -7.82
N ALA A 29 2.85 -35.33 -7.58
CA ALA A 29 3.54 -36.16 -6.60
C ALA A 29 5.04 -36.28 -6.92
N ALA A 30 5.38 -36.55 -8.18
CA ALA A 30 6.77 -36.61 -8.64
C ALA A 30 7.53 -35.28 -8.41
N LYS A 31 6.91 -34.14 -8.75
CA LYS A 31 7.50 -32.81 -8.56
C LYS A 31 7.80 -32.45 -7.10
N PHE A 32 7.00 -32.96 -6.16
CA PHE A 32 7.18 -32.71 -4.73
C PHE A 32 7.88 -33.87 -4.00
N GLY A 33 8.43 -34.85 -4.74
CA GLY A 33 9.12 -36.00 -4.14
C GLY A 33 8.22 -36.82 -3.21
N ASN A 34 6.93 -36.90 -3.51
CA ASN A 34 5.94 -37.55 -2.66
C ASN A 34 5.14 -38.60 -3.41
N PHE A 35 4.34 -39.37 -2.67
CA PHE A 35 3.49 -40.40 -3.25
C PHE A 35 2.13 -39.84 -3.68
N PRO A 36 1.50 -40.39 -4.73
CA PRO A 36 0.17 -39.97 -5.19
C PRO A 36 -0.92 -40.12 -4.11
N SER A 37 -0.77 -41.10 -3.22
CA SER A 37 -1.64 -41.28 -2.05
C SER A 37 -1.54 -40.11 -1.06
N CYS A 38 -0.34 -39.57 -0.85
CA CYS A 38 -0.13 -38.39 -0.02
C CYS A 38 -0.77 -37.14 -0.64
N VAL A 39 -0.67 -36.96 -1.96
CA VAL A 39 -1.37 -35.87 -2.67
C VAL A 39 -2.89 -36.01 -2.50
N SER A 40 -3.41 -37.24 -2.57
CA SER A 40 -4.84 -37.50 -2.36
C SER A 40 -5.31 -37.15 -0.94
N LEU A 41 -4.50 -37.44 0.08
CA LEU A 41 -4.76 -37.02 1.45
C LEU A 41 -4.76 -35.49 1.59
N ILE A 42 -3.82 -34.79 0.96
CA ILE A 42 -3.75 -33.32 0.96
C ILE A 42 -5.02 -32.72 0.34
N ILE A 43 -5.50 -33.30 -0.76
CA ILE A 43 -6.75 -32.87 -1.42
C ILE A 43 -7.95 -33.08 -0.48
N LYS A 44 -8.05 -34.24 0.18
CA LYS A 44 -9.13 -34.52 1.15
C LYS A 44 -9.09 -33.54 2.33
N SER A 45 -7.91 -33.20 2.83
CA SER A 45 -7.73 -32.28 3.96
C SER A 45 -7.68 -30.80 3.58
N ARG A 46 -8.08 -30.43 2.35
CA ARG A 46 -7.99 -29.06 1.80
C ARG A 46 -8.49 -27.97 2.75
N GLU A 47 -9.70 -28.13 3.29
CA GLU A 47 -10.32 -27.11 4.14
C GLU A 47 -9.53 -26.87 5.43
N SER A 48 -9.05 -27.95 6.06
CA SER A 48 -8.25 -27.86 7.28
C SER A 48 -6.92 -27.14 7.05
N ILE A 49 -6.31 -27.35 5.88
CA ILE A 49 -5.05 -26.70 5.48
C ILE A 49 -5.29 -25.21 5.26
N ILE A 50 -6.37 -24.85 4.57
CA ILE A 50 -6.74 -23.44 4.34
C ILE A 50 -7.02 -22.71 5.66
N LYS A 51 -7.78 -23.33 6.58
CA LYS A 51 -8.05 -22.75 7.90
C LYS A 51 -6.76 -22.46 8.67
N LYS A 52 -5.85 -23.43 8.76
CA LYS A 52 -4.53 -23.27 9.40
C LYS A 52 -3.72 -22.14 8.76
N THR A 53 -3.72 -22.06 7.43
CA THR A 53 -3.02 -21.01 6.69
C THR A 53 -3.58 -19.63 7.03
N ASN A 54 -4.91 -19.50 7.07
CA ASN A 54 -5.55 -18.23 7.39
C ASN A 54 -5.23 -17.78 8.81
N MET A 55 -5.10 -18.72 9.77
CA MET A 55 -4.65 -18.40 11.13
C MET A 55 -3.21 -17.88 11.16
N ASP A 56 -2.28 -18.55 10.48
CA ASP A 56 -0.88 -18.13 10.42
C ASP A 56 -0.72 -16.75 9.77
N VAL A 57 -1.43 -16.51 8.66
CA VAL A 57 -1.45 -15.22 7.98
C VAL A 57 -2.06 -14.14 8.88
N ALA A 58 -3.19 -14.44 9.53
CA ALA A 58 -3.83 -13.51 10.44
C ALA A 58 -2.89 -13.10 11.59
N ALA A 59 -2.23 -14.06 12.23
CA ALA A 59 -1.24 -13.81 13.27
C ALA A 59 -0.09 -12.92 12.77
N LYS A 60 0.46 -13.21 11.58
CA LYS A 60 1.57 -12.44 11.00
C LYS A 60 1.24 -10.97 10.74
N PHE A 61 -0.01 -10.67 10.37
CA PHE A 61 -0.45 -9.31 10.04
C PHE A 61 -1.27 -8.66 11.15
N GLY A 62 -1.35 -9.24 12.35
CA GLY A 62 -2.13 -8.69 13.46
C GLY A 62 -3.63 -8.58 13.17
N ASN A 63 -4.17 -9.50 12.36
CA ASN A 63 -5.57 -9.51 11.94
C ASN A 63 -6.31 -10.73 12.51
N PHE A 64 -7.64 -10.73 12.41
CA PHE A 64 -8.44 -11.89 12.76
C PHE A 64 -8.62 -12.84 11.54
N PRO A 65 -8.67 -14.17 11.73
CA PRO A 65 -8.78 -15.13 10.61
C PRO A 65 -10.03 -14.96 9.73
N SER A 66 -11.16 -14.49 10.27
CA SER A 66 -12.34 -14.17 9.46
C SER A 66 -12.12 -12.97 8.53
N CYS A 67 -11.32 -11.98 8.93
CA CYS A 67 -10.96 -10.85 8.08
C CYS A 67 -10.17 -11.33 6.85
N VAL A 68 -9.17 -12.18 7.07
CA VAL A 68 -8.40 -12.81 5.97
C VAL A 68 -9.32 -13.58 5.02
N SER A 69 -10.27 -14.34 5.59
CA SER A 69 -11.24 -15.12 4.79
C SER A 69 -12.16 -14.22 3.95
N LEU A 70 -12.61 -13.09 4.49
CA LEU A 70 -13.45 -12.12 3.78
C LEU A 70 -12.69 -11.46 2.63
N ILE A 71 -11.42 -11.11 2.85
CA ILE A 71 -10.52 -10.54 1.84
C ILE A 71 -10.33 -11.53 0.68
N ILE A 72 -10.09 -12.81 0.98
CA ILE A 72 -9.92 -13.85 -0.03
C ILE A 72 -11.22 -14.01 -0.85
N LYS A 73 -12.39 -14.07 -0.21
CA LYS A 73 -13.68 -14.18 -0.90
C LYS A 73 -13.98 -12.97 -1.79
N SER A 74 -13.61 -11.78 -1.34
CA SER A 74 -13.91 -10.53 -2.04
C SER A 74 -12.80 -10.10 -3.01
N ARG A 75 -11.77 -10.94 -3.22
CA ARG A 75 -10.54 -10.60 -3.94
C ARG A 75 -10.79 -9.95 -5.30
N GLU A 76 -11.64 -10.54 -6.13
CA GLU A 76 -11.92 -10.05 -7.48
C GLU A 76 -12.57 -8.67 -7.47
N SER A 77 -13.52 -8.45 -6.55
CA SER A 77 -14.20 -7.17 -6.39
C SER A 77 -13.25 -6.06 -5.93
N ILE A 78 -12.25 -6.40 -5.11
CA ILE A 78 -11.21 -5.47 -4.64
C ILE A 78 -10.32 -5.09 -5.82
N ILE A 79 -9.81 -6.08 -6.58
CA ILE A 79 -8.95 -5.85 -7.76
C ILE A 79 -9.66 -4.96 -8.80
N LYS A 80 -10.93 -5.24 -9.09
CA LYS A 80 -11.73 -4.42 -10.02
C LYS A 80 -11.86 -2.96 -9.55
N LYS A 81 -12.01 -2.73 -8.24
CA LYS A 81 -12.12 -1.38 -7.65
C LYS A 81 -10.78 -0.64 -7.61
N THR A 82 -9.66 -1.34 -7.40
CA THR A 82 -8.33 -0.71 -7.32
C THR A 82 -7.77 -0.30 -8.68
N ASN A 83 -8.17 -0.99 -9.75
CA ASN A 83 -7.78 -0.62 -11.12
C ASN A 83 -8.47 0.65 -11.63
N VAL A 84 -9.50 1.12 -10.93
CA VAL A 84 -10.10 2.43 -11.15
C VAL A 84 -9.39 3.41 -10.22
N PRO A 85 -8.78 4.51 -10.72
CA PRO A 85 -8.22 5.52 -9.84
C PRO A 85 -9.33 6.03 -8.91
N SER A 86 -9.19 5.68 -7.62
CA SER A 86 -10.23 5.95 -6.65
C SER A 86 -10.25 7.45 -6.33
N SER A 87 -11.38 8.10 -6.59
CA SER A 87 -11.68 9.45 -6.10
C SER A 87 -11.87 9.54 -4.58
N ARG A 88 -11.78 8.41 -3.85
CA ARG A 88 -12.03 8.34 -2.40
C ARG A 88 -10.91 8.90 -1.53
N LYS A 89 -9.68 9.06 -2.06
CA LYS A 89 -8.74 9.96 -1.40
C LYS A 89 -9.31 11.35 -1.61
N ARG A 90 -9.74 11.99 -0.53
CA ARG A 90 -10.20 13.38 -0.51
C ARG A 90 -9.03 14.28 -0.93
N VAL A 91 -8.78 14.38 -2.23
CA VAL A 91 -7.89 15.40 -2.77
C VAL A 91 -8.62 16.70 -2.49
N ARG A 92 -8.05 17.56 -1.63
CA ARG A 92 -8.52 18.94 -1.48
C ARG A 92 -8.19 19.66 -2.78
N VAL A 93 -9.03 19.48 -3.79
CA VAL A 93 -8.95 20.19 -5.07
C VAL A 93 -9.37 21.63 -4.78
N TRP A 94 -8.53 22.60 -5.16
CA TRP A 94 -8.89 24.01 -5.05
C TRP A 94 -10.07 24.31 -5.99
N CYS A 95 -11.11 24.97 -5.46
CA CYS A 95 -12.30 25.35 -6.24
C CYS A 95 -11.97 26.32 -7.39
N TYR A 96 -10.85 27.05 -7.29
CA TYR A 96 -10.44 28.05 -8.27
C TYR A 96 -9.03 27.76 -8.78
N LYS A 97 -8.95 26.98 -9.86
CA LYS A 97 -7.66 26.61 -10.49
C LYS A 97 -6.88 27.84 -10.94
N ASN A 98 -7.57 28.80 -11.57
CA ASN A 98 -6.96 30.02 -12.11
C ASN A 98 -6.37 30.91 -11.00
N VAL A 99 -7.06 31.01 -9.86
CA VAL A 99 -6.57 31.75 -8.69
C VAL A 99 -5.34 31.07 -8.11
N ASN A 100 -5.36 29.73 -8.00
CA ASN A 100 -4.21 28.99 -7.49
C ASN A 100 -2.97 29.17 -8.38
N GLU A 101 -3.15 29.12 -9.70
CA GLU A 101 -2.07 29.32 -10.67
C GLU A 101 -1.56 30.76 -10.67
N ALA A 102 -2.45 31.75 -10.63
CA ALA A 102 -2.08 33.17 -10.53
C ALA A 102 -1.27 33.44 -9.26
N VAL A 103 -1.70 32.89 -8.12
CA VAL A 103 -0.97 33.01 -6.84
C VAL A 103 0.37 32.28 -6.91
N LEU A 104 0.47 31.11 -7.55
CA LEU A 104 1.76 30.41 -7.76
C LEU A 104 2.72 31.21 -8.65
N ARG A 105 2.23 31.80 -9.75
CA ARG A 105 3.02 32.67 -10.63
C ARG A 105 3.50 33.92 -9.89
N TRP A 106 2.61 34.56 -9.14
CA TRP A 106 2.93 35.69 -8.28
C TRP A 106 3.99 35.34 -7.22
N PHE A 107 3.91 34.13 -6.63
CA PHE A 107 4.92 33.64 -5.70
C PHE A 107 6.29 33.37 -6.34
N SER A 108 6.30 32.85 -7.57
CA SER A 108 7.52 32.43 -8.27
C SER A 108 8.32 33.60 -8.83
N SER A 109 7.69 34.77 -9.03
CA SER A 109 8.34 35.93 -9.62
C SER A 109 9.24 36.73 -8.67
N GLY A 110 9.08 36.61 -7.34
CA GLY A 110 9.86 37.34 -6.31
C GLY A 110 9.78 38.89 -6.39
N PRO A 111 10.12 39.68 -5.33
CA PRO A 111 10.63 39.34 -4.01
C PRO A 111 9.61 39.59 -2.87
N TYR A 112 9.47 38.64 -1.94
CA TYR A 112 8.77 38.81 -0.66
C TYR A 112 9.79 39.22 0.41
N THR A 113 10.26 40.45 0.33
CA THR A 113 10.61 41.18 1.55
C THR A 113 9.39 42.04 1.87
N SER A 114 8.99 42.04 3.13
CA SER A 114 7.92 42.77 3.85
C SER A 114 7.57 44.22 3.44
N ASN A 115 8.13 44.77 2.37
CA ASN A 115 8.16 46.20 2.10
C ASN A 115 7.23 46.64 0.94
N ARG A 116 6.39 45.75 0.37
CA ARG A 116 5.53 46.08 -0.80
C ARG A 116 4.04 46.22 -0.54
N THR A 117 3.57 45.96 0.67
CA THR A 117 2.21 46.34 1.08
C THR A 117 2.28 47.01 2.44
N ASN A 118 2.05 48.32 2.46
CA ASN A 118 1.83 49.11 3.67
C ASN A 118 0.43 48.80 4.23
N ILE A 119 0.16 47.51 4.44
CA ILE A 119 -1.10 46.95 4.90
C ILE A 119 -0.69 45.92 5.93
N ASP A 120 -0.88 46.26 7.21
CA ASP A 120 -0.74 45.34 8.34
C ASP A 120 -1.82 44.26 8.24
N LEU A 121 -1.57 43.27 7.41
CA LEU A 121 -2.36 42.05 7.39
C LEU A 121 -1.91 41.20 8.57
N GLN A 122 -2.62 41.32 9.70
CA GLN A 122 -2.52 40.38 10.84
C GLN A 122 -3.09 38.99 10.47
N ALA A 123 -2.68 38.43 9.33
CA ALA A 123 -3.04 37.08 8.94
C ALA A 123 -1.99 36.10 9.48
N SER A 124 -2.44 35.00 10.10
CA SER A 124 -1.53 33.98 10.59
C SER A 124 -0.75 33.32 9.45
N ASP A 125 0.54 33.05 9.66
CA ASP A 125 1.42 32.39 8.66
C ASP A 125 1.07 30.90 8.42
N GLY A 126 0.08 30.36 9.13
CA GLY A 126 -0.31 28.95 9.03
C GLY A 126 -0.80 28.57 7.64
N TRP A 127 -1.61 29.42 7.00
CA TRP A 127 -2.10 29.16 5.64
C TRP A 127 -0.96 29.20 4.61
N PHE A 128 0.00 30.11 4.82
CA PHE A 128 1.18 30.29 3.96
C PHE A 128 2.14 29.10 4.08
N SER A 129 2.46 28.69 5.30
CA SER A 129 3.32 27.54 5.59
C SER A 129 2.73 26.23 5.04
N ALA A 130 1.45 25.99 5.27
CA ALA A 130 0.75 24.82 4.72
C ALA A 130 0.67 24.86 3.18
N ARG A 131 0.66 26.05 2.56
CA ARG A 131 0.65 26.21 1.10
C ARG A 131 2.03 25.92 0.49
N LYS A 132 3.11 26.35 1.14
CA LYS A 132 4.48 26.03 0.72
C LYS A 132 4.72 24.53 0.68
N ILE A 133 4.36 23.83 1.76
CA ILE A 133 4.47 22.36 1.87
C ILE A 133 3.69 21.67 0.75
N ARG A 134 2.46 22.12 0.48
CA ARG A 134 1.60 21.53 -0.57
C ARG A 134 2.14 21.71 -1.99
N ASN A 135 2.89 22.77 -2.25
CA ASN A 135 3.43 23.08 -3.59
C ASN A 135 4.94 22.83 -3.70
N SER A 136 5.55 22.18 -2.69
CA SER A 136 7.00 21.91 -2.65
C SER A 136 7.87 23.16 -2.87
N ILE A 137 7.42 24.32 -2.39
CA ILE A 137 8.16 25.59 -2.50
C ILE A 137 9.12 25.66 -1.31
N GLY A 138 10.36 25.22 -1.53
CA GLY A 138 11.44 25.32 -0.55
C GLY A 138 12.25 26.60 -0.74
N PHE A 139 12.29 27.46 0.26
CA PHE A 139 13.31 28.51 0.34
C PHE A 139 14.47 27.97 1.18
N LYS A 140 15.69 28.03 0.65
CA LYS A 140 16.89 27.85 1.48
C LYS A 140 16.98 29.05 2.40
N THR A 141 16.97 28.84 3.71
CA THR A 141 17.41 29.85 4.67
C THR A 141 18.89 30.09 4.42
N VAL A 142 19.25 31.20 3.79
CA VAL A 142 20.64 31.65 3.75
C VAL A 142 20.88 32.39 5.06
N SER A 143 21.32 31.66 6.08
CA SER A 143 21.83 32.25 7.31
C SER A 143 23.13 32.97 6.97
N SER A 144 23.05 34.26 6.70
CA SER A 144 24.20 35.16 6.69
C SER A 144 24.22 35.90 8.02
N ASP A 145 25.24 35.56 8.81
CA ASP A 145 25.85 36.29 9.92
C ASP A 145 24.97 37.27 10.71
N SER A 146 24.47 36.82 11.86
CA SER A 146 24.17 37.71 12.97
C SER A 146 25.48 38.12 13.63
N ALA A 147 26.14 39.15 13.08
CA ALA A 147 27.21 39.84 13.80
C ALA A 147 26.58 40.56 15.00
N SER A 148 26.86 40.06 16.20
CA SER A 148 26.63 40.79 17.45
C SER A 148 27.44 42.08 17.41
N VAL A 149 26.77 43.23 17.36
CA VAL A 149 27.41 44.50 17.70
C VAL A 149 27.28 44.63 19.22
N SER A 150 28.43 44.57 19.89
CA SER A 150 28.59 44.85 21.32
C SER A 150 28.38 46.33 21.62
#